data_AF-A0A6N7BBJ9-F1
#
_entry.id   AF-A0A6N7BBJ9-F1
#
_cell.length_a   1.000
_cell.length_b   1.000
_cell.length_c   1.000
_cell.angle_alpha   90.00
_cell.angle_beta   90.00
_cell.angle_gamma   90.00
#
_symmetry.space_group_name_H-M   'P 1'
#
loop_
_entity.id
_entity.type
_entity.pdbx_description
1 polymer ?
#
loop_
_entity_poly.entity_id
_entity_poly.type
_entity_poly.pdbx_seq_one_letter_code
_entity_poly.pdbx_strand_id
1 'polypeptide(L)'
;MNKLVVNLNTNLESIKKVQDDLEYWSARELMPLLGYKEWRKFEGVINKSLDACKASGQKIGDHFVGSAQKVSLGSDAERGINDFLLTRYACYLVAQNGDPRKQEIAYAQTYFAVQTRKQEINEQLSYENKRLKSRRKLKQTGEKSSC
;
A
#
# COMPACT_ATOMS: atom_id res chain seq x y z
N MET A 1 -8.74 21.54 -9.46
CA MET A 1 -8.02 20.26 -9.30
C MET A 1 -7.84 19.66 -10.70
N ASN A 2 -6.61 19.33 -11.11
CA ASN A 2 -6.30 18.89 -12.48
C ASN A 2 -7.03 17.55 -12.79
N LYS A 3 -7.68 17.41 -13.95
CA LYS A 3 -8.44 16.22 -14.37
C LYS A 3 -7.61 14.92 -14.30
N LEU A 4 -6.30 15.03 -14.53
CA LEU A 4 -5.35 13.93 -14.42
C LEU A 4 -5.19 13.42 -12.98
N VAL A 5 -5.24 14.31 -11.99
CA VAL A 5 -5.10 13.96 -10.56
C VAL A 5 -6.29 13.16 -10.08
N VAL A 6 -7.50 13.60 -10.44
CA VAL A 6 -8.74 12.92 -10.04
C VAL A 6 -8.80 11.53 -10.67
N ASN A 7 -8.40 11.41 -11.93
CA ASN A 7 -8.38 10.12 -12.64
C ASN A 7 -7.37 9.15 -12.02
N LEU A 8 -6.14 9.60 -11.72
CA LEU A 8 -5.14 8.73 -11.12
C LEU A 8 -5.52 8.25 -9.71
N ASN A 9 -6.06 9.11 -8.86
CA ASN A 9 -6.52 8.70 -7.52
C ASN A 9 -7.62 7.64 -7.60
N THR A 10 -8.61 7.84 -8.48
CA THR A 10 -9.67 6.85 -8.72
C THR A 10 -9.10 5.52 -9.20
N ASN A 11 -8.10 5.55 -10.09
CA ASN A 11 -7.47 4.34 -10.59
C ASN A 11 -6.67 3.61 -9.52
N LEU A 12 -5.91 4.34 -8.69
CA LEU A 12 -5.16 3.77 -7.56
C LEU A 12 -6.07 3.14 -6.51
N GLU A 13 -7.22 3.75 -6.21
CA GLU A 13 -8.24 3.15 -5.35
C GLU A 13 -8.93 1.95 -6.02
N SER A 14 -9.14 1.96 -7.34
CA SER A 14 -9.81 0.85 -8.03
C SER A 14 -9.00 -0.45 -8.10
N ILE A 15 -7.67 -0.36 -8.08
CA ILE A 15 -6.77 -1.53 -8.07
C ILE A 15 -6.37 -1.95 -6.66
N LYS A 16 -6.89 -1.26 -5.63
CA LYS A 16 -6.66 -1.59 -4.24
C LYS A 16 -7.39 -2.88 -3.88
N LYS A 17 -6.68 -3.76 -3.18
CA LYS A 17 -7.23 -5.01 -2.65
C LYS A 17 -7.15 -5.01 -1.13
N VAL A 18 -8.06 -5.73 -0.49
CA VAL A 18 -8.11 -5.86 0.96
C VAL A 18 -8.18 -7.34 1.32
N GLN A 19 -7.28 -7.77 2.18
CA GLN A 19 -7.29 -9.12 2.76
C GLN A 19 -7.02 -8.99 4.26
N ASP A 20 -7.88 -9.56 5.09
CA ASP A 20 -7.74 -9.52 6.57
C ASP A 20 -7.49 -8.10 7.12
N ASP A 21 -8.28 -7.13 6.63
CA ASP A 21 -8.16 -5.69 6.91
C ASP A 21 -6.83 -5.02 6.46
N LEU A 22 -5.96 -5.75 5.75
CA LEU A 22 -4.74 -5.22 5.16
C LEU A 22 -4.97 -4.80 3.71
N GLU A 23 -4.73 -3.52 3.42
CA GLU A 23 -4.74 -2.99 2.06
C GLU A 23 -3.43 -3.29 1.32
N TYR A 24 -3.54 -3.78 0.08
CA TYR A 24 -2.40 -4.05 -0.79
C TYR A 24 -2.70 -3.80 -2.27
N TRP A 25 -1.62 -3.69 -3.05
CA TRP A 25 -1.64 -3.46 -4.49
C TRP A 25 -0.73 -4.46 -5.20
N SER A 26 -1.10 -4.90 -6.40
CA SER A 26 -0.17 -5.59 -7.30
C SER A 26 0.78 -4.58 -7.93
N ALA A 27 2.07 -4.89 -7.95
CA ALA A 27 3.07 -4.08 -8.65
C ALA A 27 2.81 -4.07 -10.16
N ARG A 28 2.27 -5.15 -10.74
CA ARG A 28 1.88 -5.21 -12.15
C ARG A 28 0.75 -4.25 -12.49
N GLU A 29 -0.26 -4.14 -11.63
CA GLU A 29 -1.38 -3.20 -11.80
C GLU A 29 -0.95 -1.75 -11.53
N LEU A 30 -0.03 -1.55 -10.59
CA LEU A 30 0.49 -0.23 -10.23
C LEU A 30 1.43 0.36 -11.30
N MET A 31 2.26 -0.47 -11.93
CA MET A 31 3.26 -0.07 -12.94
C MET A 31 2.72 0.88 -14.04
N PRO A 32 1.64 0.56 -14.77
CA PRO A 32 1.12 1.43 -15.82
C PRO A 32 0.56 2.74 -15.25
N LEU A 33 -0.03 2.72 -14.04
CA LEU A 33 -0.54 3.92 -13.38
C LEU A 33 0.58 4.88 -12.99
N LEU A 34 1.78 4.37 -12.73
CA LEU A 34 2.98 5.16 -12.44
C LEU A 34 3.74 5.58 -13.72
N GLY A 35 3.18 5.34 -14.90
CA GLY A 35 3.75 5.76 -16.18
C GLY A 35 4.93 4.90 -16.65
N TYR A 36 5.06 3.67 -16.16
CA TYR A 36 6.07 2.71 -16.63
C TYR A 36 5.47 1.74 -17.64
N LYS A 37 6.13 1.60 -18.79
CA LYS A 37 5.71 0.70 -19.88
C LYS A 37 6.44 -0.64 -19.85
N GLU A 38 7.63 -0.68 -19.27
CA GLU A 38 8.53 -1.83 -19.28
C GLU A 38 8.77 -2.31 -17.85
N TRP A 39 8.48 -3.58 -17.59
CA TRP A 39 8.67 -4.18 -16.27
C TRP A 39 10.09 -4.00 -15.75
N ARG A 40 11.11 -4.25 -16.56
CA ARG A 40 12.52 -4.14 -16.14
C ARG A 40 12.86 -2.77 -15.55
N LYS A 41 12.27 -1.70 -16.08
CA LYS A 41 12.46 -0.33 -15.57
C LYS A 41 11.76 -0.14 -14.22
N PHE A 42 10.56 -0.69 -14.09
CA PHE A 42 9.79 -0.61 -12.86
C PHE A 42 10.36 -1.51 -11.75
N GLU A 43 10.83 -2.70 -12.09
CA GLU A 43 11.56 -3.61 -11.21
C GLU A 43 12.80 -2.93 -10.62
N GLY A 44 13.51 -2.12 -11.41
CA GLY A 44 14.59 -1.26 -10.90
C GLY A 44 14.14 -0.27 -9.82
N VAL A 45 12.93 0.27 -9.90
CA VAL A 45 12.33 1.14 -8.87
C VAL A 45 11.94 0.33 -7.63
N ILE A 46 11.35 -0.86 -7.83
CA ILE A 46 11.01 -1.78 -6.73
C ILE A 46 12.28 -2.15 -5.96
N ASN A 47 13.37 -2.52 -6.64
CA ASN A 47 14.63 -2.88 -5.99
C ASN A 47 15.19 -1.74 -5.12
N LYS A 48 15.18 -0.49 -5.62
CA LYS A 48 15.56 0.67 -4.80
C LYS A 48 14.63 0.86 -3.59
N SER A 49 13.35 0.55 -3.75
CA SER A 49 12.36 0.64 -2.68
C SER A 49 12.55 -0.45 -1.62
N LEU A 50 12.98 -1.66 -2.03
CA LEU A 50 13.39 -2.74 -1.13
C LEU A 50 14.61 -2.32 -0.30
N ASP A 51 15.61 -1.72 -0.94
CA ASP A 51 16.80 -1.20 -0.26
C ASP A 51 16.43 -0.09 0.75
N ALA A 52 15.56 0.85 0.36
CA ALA A 52 15.06 1.89 1.23
C ALA A 52 14.26 1.33 2.42
N CYS A 53 13.43 0.30 2.19
CA CYS A 53 12.68 -0.40 3.23
C CYS A 53 13.62 -0.99 4.29
N LYS A 54 14.65 -1.71 3.82
CA LYS A 54 15.68 -2.31 4.66
C LYS A 54 16.49 -1.26 5.42
N ALA A 55 16.89 -0.18 4.75
CA ALA A 55 17.65 0.92 5.36
C ALA A 55 16.86 1.64 6.47
N SER A 56 15.54 1.70 6.35
CA SER A 56 14.62 2.23 7.37
C SER A 56 14.36 1.25 8.53
N GLY A 57 15.03 0.10 8.56
CA GLY A 57 14.89 -0.91 9.62
C GLY A 57 13.60 -1.74 9.54
N GLN A 58 12.82 -1.62 8.46
CA GLN A 58 11.61 -2.40 8.24
C GLN A 58 11.93 -3.74 7.59
N LYS A 59 11.14 -4.77 7.92
CA LYS A 59 11.30 -6.10 7.33
C LYS A 59 10.64 -6.12 5.96
N ILE A 60 11.43 -6.38 4.92
CA ILE A 60 10.97 -6.41 3.52
C ILE A 60 9.72 -7.28 3.35
N GLY A 61 9.70 -8.49 3.89
CA GLY A 61 8.61 -9.45 3.71
C GLY A 61 7.27 -9.00 4.30
N ASP A 62 7.25 -8.01 5.19
CA ASP A 62 6.02 -7.48 5.78
C ASP A 62 5.37 -6.42 4.86
N HIS A 63 6.06 -6.02 3.78
CA HIS A 63 5.64 -4.94 2.89
C HIS A 63 5.72 -5.27 1.40
N PHE A 64 6.67 -6.13 1.01
CA PHE A 64 6.90 -6.59 -0.35
C PHE A 64 6.84 -8.11 -0.34
N VAL A 65 5.72 -8.66 -0.79
CA VAL A 65 5.53 -10.11 -0.90
C VAL A 65 5.67 -10.49 -2.37
N GLY A 66 6.72 -11.25 -2.70
CA GLY A 66 6.88 -11.79 -4.05
C GLY A 66 5.71 -12.71 -4.40
N SER A 67 5.10 -12.49 -5.57
CA SER A 67 4.02 -13.31 -6.09
C SER A 67 4.31 -13.67 -7.55
N ALA A 68 4.08 -14.92 -7.92
CA ALA A 68 4.17 -15.33 -9.32
C ALA A 68 2.75 -15.33 -9.90
N GLN A 69 2.46 -14.39 -10.81
CA GLN A 69 1.19 -14.41 -11.52
C GLN A 69 1.33 -15.30 -12.76
N LYS A 70 0.46 -16.29 -12.89
CA LYS A 70 0.36 -17.11 -14.12
C LYS A 70 -0.56 -16.38 -15.10
N VAL A 71 -0.11 -16.17 -16.32
CA VAL A 71 -0.95 -15.64 -17.40
C VAL A 71 -0.98 -16.65 -18.53
N SER A 72 -2.18 -16.99 -19.00
CA SER A 72 -2.38 -17.84 -20.17
C SER A 72 -2.14 -17.00 -21.42
N LEU A 73 -1.09 -17.32 -22.17
CA LEU A 73 -0.99 -16.91 -23.57
C LEU A 73 -1.72 -17.99 -24.39
N GLY A 74 -2.53 -17.57 -25.37
CA GLY A 74 -3.50 -18.41 -26.10
C GLY A 74 -2.93 -19.55 -26.94
N SER A 75 -2.17 -20.46 -26.33
CA SER A 75 -1.61 -21.70 -26.85
C SER A 75 -0.93 -22.43 -25.68
N ASP A 76 -1.72 -22.98 -24.74
CA ASP A 76 -1.31 -23.87 -23.61
C ASP A 76 -0.01 -23.56 -22.84
N ALA A 77 0.55 -22.35 -22.98
CA ALA A 77 1.83 -21.95 -22.43
C ALA A 77 1.61 -20.92 -21.32
N GLU A 78 1.76 -21.36 -20.08
CA GLU A 78 1.81 -20.47 -18.92
C GLU A 78 3.23 -19.90 -18.78
N ARG A 79 3.38 -18.57 -18.81
CA ARG A 79 4.61 -17.92 -18.35
C ARG A 79 4.39 -17.36 -16.96
N GLY A 80 5.21 -17.77 -16.00
CA GLY A 80 5.26 -17.14 -14.68
C GLY A 80 5.76 -15.71 -14.80
N ILE A 81 4.92 -14.75 -14.43
CA ILE A 81 5.25 -13.33 -14.40
C ILE A 81 5.57 -12.96 -12.96
N ASN A 82 6.79 -12.48 -12.72
CA ASN A 82 7.17 -11.95 -11.40
C ASN A 82 6.29 -10.75 -11.05
N ASP A 83 5.69 -10.74 -9.88
CA ASP A 83 4.90 -9.65 -9.32
C ASP A 83 5.27 -9.46 -7.84
N PHE A 84 4.87 -8.33 -7.29
CA PHE A 84 4.96 -8.05 -5.86
C PHE A 84 3.62 -7.56 -5.36
N LEU A 85 3.16 -8.10 -4.23
CA LEU A 85 2.09 -7.51 -3.47
C LEU A 85 2.70 -6.48 -2.52
N LEU A 86 2.21 -5.25 -2.65
CA LEU A 86 2.75 -4.07 -2.00
C LEU A 86 1.75 -3.56 -0.98
N THR A 87 2.16 -3.43 0.28
CA THR A 87 1.36 -2.67 1.26
C THR A 87 1.33 -1.20 0.88
N ARG A 88 0.48 -0.41 1.55
CA ARG A 88 0.47 1.05 1.38
C ARG A 88 1.84 1.68 1.58
N TYR A 89 2.59 1.21 2.58
CA TYR A 89 3.95 1.67 2.86
C TYR A 89 4.92 1.32 1.71
N ALA A 90 4.85 0.12 1.15
CA ALA A 90 5.65 -0.25 -0.01
C ALA A 90 5.31 0.61 -1.24
N CYS A 91 4.02 0.87 -1.50
CA CYS A 91 3.59 1.79 -2.57
C CYS A 91 4.15 3.21 -2.39
N TYR A 92 4.20 3.70 -1.15
CA TYR A 92 4.81 4.99 -0.82
C TYR A 92 6.32 5.01 -1.14
N LEU A 93 7.07 3.96 -0.78
CA LEU A 93 8.49 3.85 -1.13
C LEU A 93 8.71 3.74 -2.64
N VAL A 94 7.86 3.00 -3.35
CA VAL A 94 7.89 2.91 -4.81
C VAL A 94 7.67 4.27 -5.47
N ALA A 95 6.70 5.05 -4.99
CA ALA A 95 6.46 6.40 -5.49
C ALA A 95 7.65 7.34 -5.19
N GLN A 96 8.28 7.24 -4.02
CA GLN A 96 9.47 8.04 -3.68
C GLN A 96 10.68 7.73 -4.56
N ASN A 97 10.88 6.46 -4.92
CA ASN A 97 12.03 6.01 -5.72
C ASN A 97 11.77 6.03 -7.24
N GLY A 98 10.57 6.42 -7.66
CA GLY A 98 10.20 6.56 -9.06
C GLY A 98 10.85 7.77 -9.74
N ASP A 99 10.75 7.86 -11.07
CA ASP A 99 11.29 8.98 -11.85
C ASP A 99 10.44 10.25 -11.59
N PRO A 100 10.96 11.27 -10.89
CA PRO A 100 10.18 12.45 -10.51
C PRO A 100 9.78 13.32 -11.71
N ARG A 101 10.36 13.07 -12.89
CA ARG A 101 9.97 13.76 -14.14
C ARG A 101 8.63 13.25 -14.69
N LYS A 102 8.14 12.10 -14.20
CA LYS A 102 6.80 11.58 -14.52
C LYS A 102 5.77 12.24 -13.62
N GLN A 103 4.75 12.86 -14.22
CA GLN A 103 3.69 13.51 -13.44
C GLN A 103 2.93 12.49 -12.58
N GLU A 104 2.76 11.26 -13.08
CA GLU A 104 2.16 10.13 -12.39
C GLU A 104 2.88 9.81 -11.08
N ILE A 105 4.22 9.90 -11.06
CA ILE A 105 5.02 9.70 -9.85
C ILE A 105 4.76 10.81 -8.83
N ALA A 106 4.81 12.08 -9.24
CA ALA A 106 4.55 13.22 -8.34
C ALA A 106 3.14 13.13 -7.71
N TYR A 107 2.15 12.68 -8.47
CA TYR A 107 0.80 12.47 -7.97
C TYR A 107 0.70 11.27 -7.02
N ALA A 108 1.31 10.14 -7.36
CA ALA A 108 1.36 8.97 -6.49
C ALA A 108 2.06 9.29 -5.16
N GLN A 109 3.13 10.07 -5.18
CA GLN A 109 3.80 10.57 -3.97
C GLN A 109 2.82 11.34 -3.07
N THR A 110 2.06 12.27 -3.65
CA THR A 110 1.06 13.06 -2.92
C THR A 110 -0.03 12.16 -2.35
N TYR A 111 -0.58 11.26 -3.18
CA TYR A 111 -1.66 10.36 -2.79
C TYR A 111 -1.23 9.43 -1.64
N PHE A 112 -0.12 8.70 -1.80
CA PHE A 112 0.33 7.75 -0.78
C PHE A 112 0.81 8.45 0.49
N ALA A 113 1.42 9.65 0.41
CA ALA A 113 1.76 10.43 1.58
C ALA A 113 0.51 10.85 2.38
N VAL A 114 -0.52 11.37 1.70
CA VAL A 114 -1.76 11.79 2.34
C VAL A 114 -2.52 10.60 2.93
N GLN A 115 -2.65 9.49 2.19
CA GLN A 115 -3.38 8.32 2.65
C GLN A 115 -2.68 7.62 3.81
N THR A 116 -1.35 7.57 3.81
CA THR A 116 -0.58 7.01 4.94
C THR A 116 -0.83 7.83 6.20
N ARG A 117 -0.77 9.18 6.09
CA ARG A 117 -1.04 10.06 7.23
C ARG A 117 -2.47 9.93 7.77
N LYS A 118 -3.46 9.79 6.90
CA LYS A 118 -4.85 9.57 7.34
C LYS A 118 -5.01 8.23 8.07
N GLN A 119 -4.35 7.18 7.59
CA GLN A 119 -4.40 5.87 8.24
C GLN A 119 -3.80 5.94 9.64
N GLU A 120 -2.61 6.51 9.80
CA GLU A 120 -1.94 6.63 11.10
C GLU A 120 -2.82 7.34 12.13
N ILE A 121 -3.49 8.43 11.71
CA ILE A 121 -4.44 9.16 12.55
C ILE A 121 -5.64 8.26 12.92
N ASN A 122 -6.21 7.52 11.95
CA ASN A 122 -7.34 6.63 12.21
C ASN A 122 -6.97 5.49 13.16
N GLU A 123 -5.77 4.92 13.03
CA GLU A 123 -5.26 3.87 13.92
C GLU A 123 -5.05 4.39 15.34
N GLN A 124 -4.49 5.59 15.50
CA GLN A 124 -4.37 6.26 16.80
C GLN A 124 -5.74 6.48 17.45
N LEU A 125 -6.71 7.03 16.71
CA LEU A 125 -8.07 7.25 17.21
C LEU A 125 -8.78 5.94 17.58
N SER A 126 -8.60 4.89 16.78
CA SER A 126 -9.15 3.55 17.07
C SER A 126 -8.59 2.98 18.37
N TYR A 127 -7.28 3.09 18.57
CA TYR A 127 -6.61 2.64 19.78
C TYR A 127 -7.11 3.40 21.03
N GLU A 128 -7.20 4.74 20.96
CA GLU A 128 -7.71 5.56 22.05
C GLU A 128 -9.15 5.20 22.41
N ASN A 129 -10.00 5.01 21.40
CA ASN A 129 -11.39 4.61 21.60
C ASN A 129 -11.50 3.23 22.28
N LYS A 130 -10.69 2.24 21.87
CA LYS A 130 -10.64 0.92 22.53
C LYS A 130 -10.21 1.05 23.98
N ARG A 131 -9.17 1.84 24.27
CA ARG A 131 -8.69 2.11 25.63
C ARG A 131 -9.75 2.76 26.51
N LEU A 132 -10.48 3.76 25.99
CA LEU A 132 -11.57 4.42 26.71
C LEU A 132 -12.74 3.45 26.99
N LYS A 133 -13.12 2.63 26.01
CA LYS A 133 -14.16 1.60 26.18
C LYS A 133 -13.78 0.59 27.27
N SER A 134 -12.53 0.10 27.27
CA SER A 134 -12.04 -0.81 28.31
C SER A 134 -12.10 -0.19 29.72
N ARG A 135 -11.71 1.09 29.85
CA ARG A 135 -11.80 1.83 31.12
C ARG A 135 -13.24 1.98 31.61
N ARG A 136 -14.19 2.30 30.72
CA ARG A 136 -15.62 2.40 31.07
C ARG A 136 -16.18 1.05 31.55
N LYS A 137 -15.81 -0.04 30.87
CA LYS A 137 -16.24 -1.40 31.25
C LYS A 137 -15.76 -1.78 32.65
N LEU A 138 -14.49 -1.51 32.98
CA LEU A 138 -13.94 -1.75 34.32
C LEU A 138 -14.67 -0.99 35.42
N LYS A 139 -14.99 0.30 35.21
CA LYS A 139 -15.77 1.09 36.19
C LYS A 139 -17.16 0.51 36.42
N GLN A 140 -17.87 0.16 35.35
CA GLN A 140 -19.21 -0.43 35.45
C GLN A 140 -19.21 -1.81 36.13
N THR A 141 -18.17 -2.61 35.94
CA THR A 141 -18.03 -3.89 36.65
C THR A 141 -17.73 -3.68 38.14
N GLY A 142 -16.85 -2.74 38.49
CA GLY A 142 -16.54 -2.41 39.89
C GLY A 142 -17.74 -1.85 40.66
N GLU A 143 -18.56 -1.01 40.03
CA GLU A 143 -19.79 -0.46 40.64
C GLU A 143 -20.85 -1.54 40.88
N LYS A 144 -20.96 -2.55 40.00
CA LYS A 144 -21.89 -3.66 40.15
C LYS A 144 -21.46 -4.71 41.18
N SER A 145 -20.17 -4.83 41.46
CA SER A 145 -19.63 -5.77 42.45
C SER A 145 -19.61 -5.23 43.88
N SER A 146 -19.99 -3.96 44.07
CA SER A 146 -20.05 -3.30 45.38
C SER A 146 -21.48 -3.16 45.93
N CYS A 147 -22.44 -3.87 45.35
CA CYS A 147 -23.85 -3.94 45.78
C CYS A 147 -24.23 -5.35 46.22
#